data_AF-A0A516X8U0-F1
#
_entry.id   AF-A0A516X8U0-F1
#
_cell.length_a   1.000
_cell.length_b   1.000
_cell.length_c   1.000
_cell.angle_alpha   90.00
_cell.angle_beta   90.00
_cell.angle_gamma   90.00
#
_symmetry.space_group_name_H-M   'P 1'
#
loop_
_entity.id
_entity.type
_entity.pdbx_description
1 polymer ?
#
loop_
_entity_poly.entity_id
_entity_poly.type
_entity_poly.pdbx_seq_one_letter_code
_entity_poly.pdbx_strand_id
1 'polypeptide(L)'
;MRQNTHTSYTPATIPYDMYGTLIAVLLTAADIAATEPHVTDALAMAAFRTSATPATYRTAERAAIRTATARITPTNSEPGHLWSTWQNATDEPWPILADTAARIYGPDDAACGITPGHWTTTTEHH
;
A
#
# COMPACT_ATOMS: atom_id res chain seq x y z
N MET A 1 -31.47 -12.61 -13.41
CA MET A 1 -30.83 -11.28 -13.54
C MET A 1 -29.37 -11.46 -13.15
N ARG A 2 -28.40 -11.17 -14.04
CA ARG A 2 -26.96 -11.21 -13.73
C ARG A 2 -26.53 -9.77 -13.46
N GLN A 3 -25.98 -9.50 -12.29
CA GLN A 3 -25.36 -8.21 -11.98
C GLN A 3 -23.94 -8.22 -12.58
N ASN A 4 -23.61 -7.21 -13.37
CA ASN A 4 -22.23 -6.98 -13.79
C ASN A 4 -21.60 -6.03 -12.77
N THR A 5 -20.64 -6.54 -12.00
CA THR A 5 -19.85 -5.74 -11.07
C THR A 5 -18.51 -5.44 -11.73
N HIS A 6 -18.21 -4.16 -11.95
CA HIS A 6 -16.93 -3.71 -12.47
C HIS A 6 -16.14 -3.04 -11.33
N THR A 7 -14.93 -3.55 -11.07
CA THR A 7 -14.01 -2.96 -10.10
C THR A 7 -12.83 -2.33 -10.84
N SER A 8 -12.57 -1.05 -10.58
CA SER A 8 -11.44 -0.31 -11.15
C SER A 8 -10.59 0.31 -10.04
N TYR A 9 -9.28 0.35 -10.22
CA TYR A 9 -8.36 1.01 -9.30
C TYR A 9 -7.99 2.41 -9.78
N THR A 10 -8.00 3.38 -8.87
CA THR A 10 -7.46 4.73 -9.09
C THR A 10 -6.20 4.89 -8.22
N PRO A 11 -5.00 5.07 -8.82
CA PRO A 11 -3.76 5.28 -8.07
C PRO A 11 -3.76 6.56 -7.23
N ALA A 12 -2.86 6.61 -6.24
CA ALA A 12 -2.65 7.79 -5.44
C ALA A 12 -2.10 8.97 -6.25
N THR A 13 -2.49 10.19 -5.88
CA THR A 13 -1.85 11.41 -6.36
C THR A 13 -0.88 11.90 -5.31
N ILE A 14 0.41 11.97 -5.65
CA ILE A 14 1.49 12.38 -4.75
C ILE A 14 2.28 13.49 -5.45
N PRO A 15 2.31 14.71 -4.89
CA PRO A 15 3.17 15.79 -5.37
C PRO A 15 4.65 15.41 -5.35
N TYR A 16 5.41 15.87 -6.35
CA TYR A 16 6.82 15.48 -6.51
C TYR A 16 7.72 15.91 -5.34
N ASP A 17 7.42 17.05 -4.73
CA ASP A 17 8.08 17.57 -3.53
C ASP A 17 7.86 16.68 -2.29
N MET A 18 6.83 15.83 -2.30
CA MET A 18 6.57 14.85 -1.26
C MET A 18 7.27 13.50 -1.49
N TYR A 19 8.02 13.34 -2.58
CA TYR A 19 8.74 12.10 -2.86
C TYR A 19 9.81 11.83 -1.78
N GLY A 20 10.01 10.55 -1.48
CA GLY A 20 10.96 10.09 -0.46
C GLY A 20 10.46 10.24 0.98
N THR A 21 9.27 10.80 1.19
CA THR A 21 8.57 10.79 2.48
C THR A 21 7.99 9.41 2.78
N LEU A 22 7.72 9.14 4.06
CA LEU A 22 7.13 7.88 4.51
C LEU A 22 5.75 7.63 3.87
N ILE A 23 4.90 8.65 3.82
CA ILE A 23 3.56 8.55 3.24
C ILE A 23 3.62 8.27 1.73
N ALA A 24 4.54 8.93 1.00
CA ALA A 24 4.71 8.69 -0.43
C ALA A 24 5.13 7.26 -0.73
N VAL A 25 6.05 6.69 0.06
CA VAL A 25 6.47 5.28 -0.07
C VAL A 25 5.29 4.35 0.15
N LEU A 26 4.51 4.54 1.21
CA LEU A 26 3.41 3.63 1.56
C LEU A 26 2.26 3.69 0.56
N LEU A 27 1.88 4.88 0.09
CA LEU A 27 0.85 5.04 -0.94
C LEU A 27 1.30 4.45 -2.28
N THR A 28 2.55 4.72 -2.68
CA THR A 28 3.11 4.15 -3.91
C THR A 28 3.22 2.62 -3.83
N ALA A 29 3.54 2.07 -2.66
CA ALA A 29 3.59 0.63 -2.45
C ALA A 29 2.18 0.01 -2.52
N ALA A 30 1.17 0.67 -1.96
CA ALA A 30 -0.21 0.26 -2.12
C ALA A 30 -0.58 0.24 -3.61
N ASP A 31 -0.31 1.31 -4.36
CA ASP A 31 -0.57 1.36 -5.81
C ASP A 31 0.08 0.19 -6.55
N ILE A 32 1.37 -0.08 -6.29
CA ILE A 32 2.09 -1.23 -6.89
C ILE A 32 1.41 -2.55 -6.54
N ALA A 33 1.00 -2.75 -5.29
CA ALA A 33 0.31 -3.97 -4.88
C ALA A 33 -1.06 -4.15 -5.56
N ALA A 34 -1.74 -3.06 -5.93
CA ALA A 34 -2.99 -3.11 -6.69
C ALA A 34 -2.79 -3.33 -8.19
N THR A 35 -1.81 -2.65 -8.80
CA THR A 35 -1.67 -2.60 -10.27
C THR A 35 -0.61 -3.55 -10.83
N GLU A 36 0.35 -3.98 -10.01
CA GLU A 36 1.50 -4.79 -10.43
C GLU A 36 1.64 -6.05 -9.55
N PRO A 37 0.70 -7.00 -9.63
CA PRO A 37 0.66 -8.19 -8.76
C PRO A 37 1.88 -9.12 -8.92
N HIS A 38 2.69 -8.93 -9.96
CA HIS A 38 3.93 -9.67 -10.20
C HIS A 38 5.12 -9.14 -9.38
N VAL A 39 5.02 -7.94 -8.80
CA VAL A 39 6.05 -7.37 -7.93
C VAL A 39 5.94 -8.04 -6.56
N THR A 40 6.99 -8.73 -6.14
CA THR A 40 7.04 -9.47 -4.87
C THR A 40 7.40 -8.62 -3.66
N ASP A 41 7.96 -7.43 -3.88
CA ASP A 41 8.28 -6.46 -2.84
C ASP A 41 7.84 -5.05 -3.26
N ALA A 42 6.58 -4.74 -2.98
CA ALA A 42 5.99 -3.46 -3.34
C ALA A 42 6.66 -2.28 -2.61
N LEU A 43 7.14 -2.47 -1.38
CA LEU A 43 7.82 -1.42 -0.61
C LEU A 43 9.20 -1.09 -1.14
N ALA A 44 10.00 -2.10 -1.50
CA ALA A 44 11.31 -1.86 -2.09
C ALA A 44 11.18 -1.15 -3.44
N MET A 45 10.22 -1.58 -4.27
CA MET A 45 9.91 -0.91 -5.54
C MET A 45 9.41 0.52 -5.34
N ALA A 46 8.53 0.76 -4.36
CA ALA A 46 8.04 2.09 -4.04
C ALA A 46 9.15 3.03 -3.54
N ALA A 47 10.02 2.54 -2.67
CA ALA A 47 11.17 3.29 -2.19
C ALA A 47 12.11 3.69 -3.34
N PHE A 48 12.34 2.79 -4.29
CA PHE A 48 13.09 3.11 -5.50
C PHE A 48 12.40 4.20 -6.34
N ARG A 49 11.11 4.04 -6.65
CA ARG A 49 10.36 5.01 -7.50
C ARG A 49 10.23 6.39 -6.88
N THR A 50 10.15 6.45 -5.55
CA THR A 50 10.03 7.71 -4.80
C THR A 50 11.39 8.26 -4.35
N SER A 51 12.52 7.65 -4.75
CA SER A 51 13.87 8.05 -4.32
C SER A 51 14.02 8.15 -2.79
N ALA A 52 13.34 7.27 -2.06
CA ALA A 52 13.34 7.27 -0.61
C ALA A 52 14.70 6.84 -0.04
N THR A 53 15.08 7.44 1.08
CA THR A 53 16.29 7.03 1.79
C THR A 53 16.14 5.62 2.37
N PRO A 54 17.25 4.90 2.62
CA PRO A 54 17.19 3.61 3.33
C PRO A 54 16.51 3.69 4.71
N ALA A 55 16.58 4.85 5.37
CA ALA A 55 15.92 5.06 6.66
C ALA A 55 14.39 5.17 6.51
N THR A 56 13.91 5.89 5.48
CA THR A 56 12.48 5.95 5.16
C THR A 56 11.95 4.57 4.79
N TYR A 57 12.65 3.83 3.91
CA TYR A 57 12.28 2.47 3.51
C TYR A 57 12.12 1.55 4.73
N ARG A 58 13.13 1.48 5.61
CA ARG A 58 13.06 0.64 6.82
C ARG A 58 11.92 1.03 7.75
N THR A 59 11.57 2.31 7.81
CA THR A 59 10.44 2.79 8.62
C THR A 59 9.12 2.35 8.01
N ALA A 60 8.97 2.45 6.68
CA ALA A 60 7.81 1.96 5.95
C ALA A 60 7.63 0.44 6.12
N GLU A 61 8.72 -0.32 5.96
CA GLU A 61 8.74 -1.77 6.12
C GLU A 61 8.29 -2.18 7.53
N ARG A 62 8.88 -1.59 8.57
CA ARG A 62 8.47 -1.87 9.96
C ARG A 62 7.00 -1.52 10.23
N ALA A 63 6.51 -0.41 9.67
CA ALA A 63 5.12 0.00 9.83
C ALA A 63 4.16 -0.98 9.15
N ALA A 64 4.48 -1.41 7.92
CA ALA A 64 3.68 -2.35 7.16
C ALA A 64 3.65 -3.75 7.79
N ILE A 65 4.81 -4.26 8.23
CA ILE A 65 4.90 -5.53 8.96
C ILE A 65 4.03 -5.48 10.22
N ARG A 66 4.13 -4.42 11.03
CA ARG A 66 3.29 -4.26 12.23
C ARG A 66 1.79 -4.29 11.91
N THR A 67 1.37 -3.66 10.80
CA THR A 67 -0.03 -3.72 10.35
C THR A 67 -0.40 -5.12 9.87
N ALA A 68 0.49 -5.81 9.13
CA ALA A 68 0.29 -7.18 8.68
C ALA A 68 0.13 -8.15 9.85
N THR A 69 1.00 -8.08 10.85
CA THR A 69 0.93 -8.90 12.07
C THR A 69 -0.37 -8.67 12.84
N ALA A 70 -0.89 -7.45 12.85
CA ALA A 70 -2.16 -7.14 13.51
C ALA A 70 -3.38 -7.63 12.71
N ARG A 71 -3.26 -7.75 11.38
CA ARG A 71 -4.37 -8.12 10.48
C ARG A 71 -4.44 -9.63 10.22
N ILE A 72 -3.29 -10.26 10.08
CA ILE A 72 -3.16 -11.70 9.82
C ILE A 72 -2.98 -12.39 11.16
N THR A 73 -3.88 -13.32 11.50
CA THR A 73 -3.68 -14.19 12.67
C THR A 73 -2.53 -15.15 12.34
N PRO A 74 -1.38 -15.09 13.03
CA PRO A 74 -0.24 -15.92 12.64
C PRO A 74 -0.55 -17.39 12.91
N THR A 75 -0.74 -18.16 11.84
CA THR A 75 -0.79 -19.62 11.93
C THR A 75 0.64 -20.15 12.02
N ASN A 76 1.16 -20.19 13.25
CA ASN A 76 2.36 -20.92 13.71
C ASN A 76 3.75 -20.52 13.16
N SER A 77 3.87 -19.56 12.25
CA SER A 77 5.15 -18.94 11.89
C SER A 77 4.90 -17.55 11.35
N GLU A 78 5.28 -16.50 12.08
CA GLU A 78 5.29 -15.16 11.50
C GLU A 78 6.19 -15.18 10.26
N PRO A 79 5.72 -14.64 9.11
CA PRO A 79 6.60 -14.37 7.99
C PRO A 79 7.79 -13.54 8.48
N GLY A 80 8.97 -13.75 7.88
CA GLY A 80 10.23 -13.16 8.32
C GLY A 80 10.20 -11.62 8.46
N HIS A 81 11.33 -11.05 8.86
CA HIS A 81 11.46 -9.61 9.16
C HIS A 81 11.39 -8.69 7.92
N LEU A 82 11.17 -9.23 6.72
CA LEU A 82 11.13 -8.49 5.45
C LEU A 82 9.71 -8.43 4.90
N TRP A 83 9.31 -7.29 4.37
CA TRP A 83 7.97 -7.13 3.80
C TRP A 83 7.65 -8.13 2.69
N SER A 84 8.61 -8.44 1.82
CA SER A 84 8.45 -9.45 0.76
C SER A 84 7.96 -10.81 1.27
N THR A 85 8.36 -11.21 2.49
CA THR A 85 7.87 -12.47 3.08
C THR A 85 6.42 -12.37 3.53
N TRP A 86 5.99 -11.22 4.05
CA TRP A 86 4.61 -10.93 4.42
C TRP A 86 3.72 -10.79 3.20
N GLN A 87 4.18 -10.12 2.15
CA GLN A 87 3.46 -9.95 0.90
C GLN A 87 3.18 -11.31 0.21
N ASN A 88 4.12 -12.26 0.30
CA ASN A 88 3.91 -13.62 -0.20
C ASN A 88 3.01 -14.48 0.70
N ALA A 89 2.84 -14.10 1.98
CA ALA A 89 2.06 -14.84 2.95
C ALA A 89 0.61 -14.34 3.07
N THR A 90 0.22 -13.34 2.28
CA THR A 90 -1.11 -12.72 2.31
C THR A 90 -1.71 -12.59 0.93
N ASP A 91 -3.01 -12.82 0.83
CA ASP A 91 -3.80 -12.55 -0.38
C ASP A 91 -4.25 -11.07 -0.45
N GLU A 92 -3.99 -10.30 0.62
CA GLU A 92 -4.43 -8.90 0.76
C GLU A 92 -3.24 -7.93 0.97
N PRO A 93 -2.26 -7.84 0.05
CA PRO A 93 -1.13 -6.93 0.23
C PRO A 93 -1.55 -5.45 0.12
N TRP A 94 -2.49 -5.13 -0.80
CA TRP A 94 -3.01 -3.77 -0.96
C TRP A 94 -3.69 -3.26 0.32
N PRO A 95 -4.68 -3.97 0.92
CA PRO A 95 -5.31 -3.50 2.15
C PRO A 95 -4.34 -3.23 3.30
N ILE A 96 -3.31 -4.07 3.48
CA ILE A 96 -2.31 -3.86 4.55
C ILE A 96 -1.51 -2.57 4.33
N LEU A 97 -1.06 -2.33 3.10
CA LEU A 97 -0.29 -1.13 2.77
C LEU A 97 -1.15 0.14 2.83
N ALA A 98 -2.39 0.07 2.32
CA ALA A 98 -3.36 1.15 2.38
C ALA A 98 -3.72 1.52 3.83
N ASP A 99 -4.00 0.54 4.69
CA ASP A 99 -4.27 0.77 6.12
C ASP A 99 -3.06 1.38 6.83
N THR A 100 -1.84 0.94 6.47
CA THR A 100 -0.61 1.49 7.03
C THR A 100 -0.42 2.95 6.64
N ALA A 101 -0.69 3.29 5.37
CA ALA A 101 -0.68 4.67 4.91
C ALA A 101 -1.76 5.51 5.62
N ALA A 102 -3.00 4.99 5.73
CA ALA A 102 -4.11 5.69 6.36
C ALA A 102 -3.86 6.01 7.85
N ARG A 103 -3.11 5.17 8.57
CA ARG A 103 -2.75 5.40 9.98
C ARG A 103 -1.81 6.59 10.18
N ILE A 104 -1.04 6.96 9.17
CA ILE A 104 -0.10 8.07 9.25
C ILE A 104 -0.56 9.30 8.45
N TYR A 105 -1.46 9.09 7.48
CA TYR A 105 -2.02 10.15 6.66
C TYR A 105 -2.81 11.13 7.54
N GLY A 106 -2.44 12.40 7.47
CA GLY A 106 -3.03 13.47 8.27
C GLY A 106 -3.62 14.61 7.44
N PRO A 107 -4.28 15.58 8.09
CA PRO A 107 -4.79 16.79 7.44
C PRO A 107 -3.71 17.59 6.69
N ASP A 108 -2.47 17.55 7.18
CA ASP A 108 -1.34 18.24 6.53
C ASP A 108 -0.97 17.60 5.19
N ASP A 109 -1.07 16.26 5.06
CA ASP A 109 -0.82 15.56 3.80
C ASP A 109 -1.87 15.94 2.75
N ALA A 110 -3.13 16.04 3.17
CA ALA A 110 -4.23 16.52 2.32
C ALA A 110 -4.00 17.97 1.89
N ALA A 111 -3.54 18.83 2.80
CA ALA A 111 -3.21 20.22 2.51
C ALA A 111 -2.03 20.36 1.53
N CYS A 112 -1.10 19.42 1.55
CA CYS A 112 -0.02 19.32 0.56
C CYS A 112 -0.50 18.78 -0.80
N GLY A 113 -1.75 18.33 -0.93
CA GLY A 113 -2.30 17.82 -2.20
C GLY A 113 -2.14 16.31 -2.40
N ILE A 114 -1.81 15.55 -1.34
CA ILE A 114 -1.77 14.08 -1.42
C ILE A 114 -3.20 13.54 -1.40
N THR A 115 -3.53 12.69 -2.36
CA THR A 115 -4.80 11.93 -2.41
C THR A 115 -4.50 10.43 -2.45
N PRO A 116 -4.95 9.62 -1.47
CA PRO A 116 -4.74 8.18 -1.48
C PRO A 116 -5.43 7.46 -2.66
N GLY A 117 -4.80 6.38 -3.13
CA GLY A 117 -5.39 5.49 -4.12
C GLY A 117 -6.54 4.67 -3.55
N HIS A 118 -7.48 4.25 -4.40
CA HIS A 118 -8.68 3.53 -3.97
C HIS A 118 -9.27 2.63 -5.06
N TRP A 119 -9.97 1.59 -4.62
CA TRP A 119 -10.82 0.76 -5.48
C TRP A 119 -12.23 1.36 -5.57
N THR A 120 -12.76 1.41 -6.78
CA THR A 120 -14.14 1.81 -7.06
C THR A 120 -14.90 0.62 -7.63
N THR A 121 -16.03 0.28 -7.02
CA THR A 121 -16.91 -0.79 -7.50
C THR A 121 -18.20 -0.19 -8.03
N THR A 122 -18.44 -0.36 -9.33
CA THR A 122 -19.68 0.08 -10.00
C THR A 122 -20.54 -1.15 -10.26
N THR A 123 -21.78 -1.12 -9.77
CA THR A 123 -22.79 -2.14 -10.04
C THR A 123 -23.81 -1.59 -11.02
N GLU A 124 -23.89 -2.19 -12.20
CA GLU A 124 -24.89 -1.85 -13.21
C GLU A 124 -26.07 -2.82 -13.14
N HIS A 125 -27.29 -2.27 -13.09
CA HIS A 125 -28.53 -3.05 -13.15
C HIS A 125 -29.06 -3.07 -14.58
N HIS A 126 -29.08 -4.26 -15.19
CA HIS A 126 -29.75 -4.53 -16.47
C HIS A 126 -31.06 -5.28 -16.26
#